data_AF-A0A9E6D100-F1
#
_entry.id   AF-A0A9E6D100-F1
#
_cell.length_a   1.000
_cell.length_b   1.000
_cell.length_c   1.000
_cell.angle_alpha   90.00
_cell.angle_beta   90.00
_cell.angle_gamma   90.00
#
_symmetry.space_group_name_H-M   'P 1'
#
loop_
_entity.id
_entity.type
_entity.pdbx_description
1 polymer ?
#
loop_
_entity_poly.entity_id
_entity_poly.type
_entity_poly.pdbx_seq_one_letter_code
_entity_poly.pdbx_strand_id
1 'polypeptide(L)' 'MELFIEIVFRWLIVRILGIHTRYLFFKLIGKKKSMDYLSGVTGKIESPQDFYNAVTGLIIFCLLSVGIAYIVFS' A
#
# COMPACT_ATOMS: atom_id res chain seq x y z
N MET A 1 -19.81 3.97 -9.40
CA MET A 1 -18.47 4.48 -9.72
C MET A 1 -17.70 4.76 -8.45
N GLU A 2 -18.26 5.53 -7.52
CA GLU A 2 -17.65 5.83 -6.21
C GLU A 2 -17.34 4.57 -5.37
N LEU A 3 -18.29 3.66 -5.19
CA LEU A 3 -18.07 2.40 -4.46
C LEU A 3 -16.95 1.53 -5.06
N PHE A 4 -16.88 1.45 -6.39
CA PHE A 4 -15.85 0.66 -7.07
C PHE A 4 -14.47 1.30 -6.88
N ILE A 5 -14.38 2.61 -7.06
CA ILE A 5 -13.15 3.37 -6.83
C ILE A 5 -12.73 3.24 -5.37
N GLU A 6 -13.66 3.32 -4.42
CA GLU A 6 -13.35 3.18 -3.01
C GLU A 6 -12.84 1.77 -2.67
N ILE A 7 -13.49 0.72 -3.16
CA ILE A 7 -13.05 -0.67 -2.93
C ILE A 7 -11.67 -0.90 -3.55
N VAL A 8 -11.48 -0.53 -4.82
CA VAL A 8 -10.18 -0.76 -5.47
C VAL A 8 -9.10 0.12 -4.83
N PHE A 9 -9.34 1.41 -4.65
CA PHE A 9 -8.32 2.32 -4.18
C PHE A 9 -8.05 2.15 -2.68
N ARG A 10 -9.06 2.19 -1.82
CA ARG A 10 -8.86 2.11 -0.37
C ARG A 10 -8.48 0.70 0.09
N TRP A 11 -9.14 -0.34 -0.40
CA TRP A 11 -8.87 -1.70 0.06
C TRP A 11 -7.62 -2.30 -0.60
N LEU A 12 -7.54 -2.31 -1.93
CA LEU A 12 -6.42 -2.94 -2.62
C LEU A 12 -5.15 -2.08 -2.56
N ILE A 13 -5.23 -0.82 -3.00
CA ILE A 13 -4.03 0.03 -3.10
C ILE A 13 -3.56 0.45 -1.71
N VAL A 14 -4.42 1.06 -0.88
CA VAL A 14 -4.00 1.59 0.42
C VAL A 14 -3.80 0.48 1.46
N ARG A 15 -4.81 -0.36 1.73
CA ARG A 15 -4.75 -1.33 2.85
C ARG A 15 -3.94 -2.57 2.55
N ILE A 16 -4.07 -3.16 1.35
CA ILE A 16 -3.34 -4.38 1.01
C ILE A 16 -1.92 -4.01 0.59
N LEU A 17 -1.75 -3.35 -0.55
CA LEU A 17 -0.40 -3.11 -1.10
C LEU A 17 0.39 -2.11 -0.26
N GLY A 18 -0.19 -0.93 0.02
CA GLY A 18 0.47 0.15 0.72
C GLY A 18 1.02 -0.25 2.09
N ILE A 19 0.14 -0.72 2.98
CA ILE A 19 0.52 -1.09 4.35
C ILE A 19 1.52 -2.24 4.37
N HIS A 20 1.26 -3.32 3.62
CA HIS A 20 2.10 -4.53 3.69
C HIS A 20 3.49 -4.27 3.09
N THR A 21 3.58 -3.53 1.98
CA THR A 21 4.88 -3.17 1.41
C THR A 21 5.66 -2.28 2.37
N ARG A 22 5.04 -1.25 2.96
CA ARG A 22 5.73 -0.40 3.95
C ARG A 22 6.17 -1.21 5.17
N TYR A 23 5.33 -2.12 5.64
CA TYR A 23 5.66 -3.01 6.75
C TYR A 23 6.90 -3.86 6.43
N LEU A 24 6.93 -4.49 5.26
CA LEU A 24 8.09 -5.25 4.78
C LEU A 24 9.34 -4.37 4.64
N PHE A 25 9.21 -3.19 4.03
CA PHE A 25 10.30 -2.24 3.89
C PHE A 25 10.92 -1.85 5.24
N PHE A 26 10.10 -1.47 6.22
CA PHE A 26 10.56 -1.12 7.56
C PHE A 26 11.19 -2.31 8.30
N LYS A 27 10.69 -3.52 8.06
CA LYS A 27 11.28 -4.76 8.57
C LYS A 27 12.65 -5.04 7.96
N LEU A 28 12.82 -4.80 6.65
CA LEU A 28 14.08 -5.00 5.93
C LEU A 28 15.19 -4.04 6.38
N ILE A 29 14.87 -2.76 6.59
CA ILE A 29 15.86 -1.76 7.02
C ILE A 29 16.14 -1.80 8.54
N GLY A 30 15.64 -2.82 9.25
CA GLY A 30 15.81 -2.98 10.70
C GLY A 30 14.99 -2.01 11.57
N LYS A 31 14.22 -1.10 10.97
CA LYS A 31 13.39 -0.11 11.69
C LYS A 31 11.95 -0.60 11.85
N LYS A 32 11.78 -1.71 12.57
CA LYS A 32 10.47 -2.38 12.75
C LYS A 32 9.37 -1.39 13.16
N LYS A 33 8.32 -1.28 12.34
CA LYS A 33 7.08 -0.56 12.64
C LYS A 33 5.94 -1.58 12.73
N SER A 34 5.01 -1.39 13.67
CA SER A 34 3.84 -2.24 13.74
C SER A 34 2.89 -1.97 12.57
N MET A 35 2.14 -2.99 12.18
CA MET A 35 1.14 -2.85 11.12
C MET A 35 0.04 -1.86 11.52
N ASP A 36 -0.32 -1.82 12.81
CA ASP A 36 -1.30 -0.88 13.38
C ASP A 36 -0.84 0.57 13.34
N TYR A 37 0.48 0.82 13.49
CA TYR A 37 1.05 2.15 13.34
C TYR A 37 0.99 2.62 11.89
N LEU A 38 1.29 1.72 10.95
CA LEU A 38 1.28 2.01 9.52
C LEU A 38 -0.15 2.13 8.95
N SER A 39 -1.12 1.43 9.54
CA SER A 39 -2.53 1.47 9.15
C SER A 39 -3.27 2.71 9.63
N GLY A 40 -2.70 3.49 10.55
CA GLY A 40 -3.31 4.71 11.07
C GLY A 40 -4.46 4.50 12.06
N VAL A 41 -4.83 3.25 12.36
CA VAL A 41 -6.01 2.88 13.19
C VAL A 41 -5.94 3.39 14.64
N THR A 42 -4.76 3.80 15.12
CA THR A 42 -4.55 4.28 16.51
C THR A 42 -4.79 5.78 16.72
N GLY A 43 -5.43 6.48 15.78
CA GLY A 43 -6.25 7.66 16.10
C GLY A 43 -5.51 8.98 16.42
N LYS A 44 -4.28 9.19 15.94
CA LYS A 44 -3.60 10.51 16.12
C LYS A 44 -3.09 11.15 14.83
N ILE A 45 -2.89 10.39 13.74
CA ILE A 45 -2.29 10.88 12.49
C ILE A 45 -2.83 10.05 11.30
N GLU A 46 -4.15 10.12 11.03
CA GLU A 46 -4.78 9.31 9.97
C GLU A 46 -4.42 9.82 8.56
N SER A 47 -4.51 11.13 8.32
CA SER A 47 -4.32 11.71 6.98
C SER A 47 -2.94 11.45 6.35
N PRO A 48 -1.81 11.59 7.08
CA PRO A 48 -0.50 11.32 6.50
C PRO A 48 -0.24 9.84 6.22
N GLN A 49 -0.71 8.92 7.07
CA GLN A 49 -0.42 7.49 6.88
C GLN A 49 -1.14 6.94 5.67
N ASP A 50 -2.42 7.28 5.49
CA ASP A 50 -3.19 6.88 4.31
C ASP A 50 -2.56 7.42 3.02
N PHE A 51 -2.04 8.66 3.02
CA PHE A 51 -1.32 9.20 1.88
C PHE A 51 -0.06 8.39 1.55
N TYR A 52 0.81 8.13 2.54
CA TYR A 52 2.02 7.33 2.30
C TYR A 52 1.70 5.89 1.88
N ASN A 53 0.65 5.30 2.43
CA ASN A 53 0.15 3.98 2.04
C ASN A 53 -0.36 4.00 0.59
N ALA A 54 -1.15 5.00 0.20
CA ALA A 54 -1.65 5.15 -1.17
C ALA A 54 -0.52 5.31 -2.19
N VAL A 55 0.45 6.18 -1.92
CA VAL A 55 1.61 6.39 -2.81
C VAL A 55 2.42 5.10 -2.95
N THR A 56 2.73 4.44 -1.83
CA THR A 56 3.51 3.19 -1.85
C THR A 56 2.74 2.09 -2.59
N GLY A 57 1.44 1.94 -2.29
CA GLY A 57 0.58 0.95 -2.90
C GLY A 57 0.46 1.14 -4.41
N LEU A 58 0.36 2.38 -4.87
CA LEU A 58 0.25 2.70 -6.30
C LEU A 58 1.55 2.38 -7.05
N ILE A 59 2.70 2.70 -6.47
CA ILE A 59 4.01 2.33 -7.05
C ILE A 59 4.12 0.82 -7.21
N ILE A 60 3.79 0.07 -6.16
CA ILE A 60 3.86 -1.40 -6.18
C ILE A 60 2.84 -1.98 -7.16
N PHE A 61 1.63 -1.44 -7.20
CA PHE A 61 0.62 -1.86 -8.17
C PHE A 61 1.13 -1.70 -9.61
N CYS A 62 1.69 -0.54 -9.95
CA CYS A 62 2.28 -0.31 -11.27
C CYS A 62 3.42 -1.28 -11.58
N LEU A 63 4.34 -1.51 -10.63
CA LEU A 63 5.45 -2.47 -10.82
C LEU A 63 4.95 -3.90 -11.04
N LEU A 64 3.95 -4.33 -10.27
CA LEU A 64 3.33 -5.65 -10.43
C LEU A 64 2.61 -5.76 -11.78
N SER A 65 1.84 -4.73 -12.18
CA SER A 65 1.17 -4.72 -13.48
C SER A 65 2.16 -4.81 -14.64
N VAL A 66 3.25 -4.03 -14.61
CA VAL A 66 4.30 -4.08 -15.64
C VAL A 66 5.02 -5.44 -15.61
N GLY A 67 5.34 -5.97 -14.43
CA GLY A 67 6.00 -7.27 -14.29
C GLY A 67 5.15 -8.43 -14.81
N ILE A 68 3.85 -8.44 -14.51
CA ILE A 68 2.91 -9.43 -15.04
C ILE A 68 2.79 -9.29 -16.56
N ALA A 69 2.63 -8.07 -17.08
CA ALA A 69 2.56 -7.84 -18.53
C ALA A 69 3.84 -8.33 -19.23
N TYR A 70 5.01 -8.04 -18.66
CA TYR A 70 6.28 -8.54 -19.18
C TYR A 70 6.30 -10.07 -19.25
N ILE A 71 5.97 -10.76 -18.16
CA ILE A 71 5.97 -12.24 -18.11
C ILE A 71 4.99 -12.86 -19.11
N VAL A 72 3.82 -12.24 -19.31
CA VAL A 72 2.77 -12.77 -20.18
C VAL A 72 3.05 -12.52 -21.67
N PHE A 73 3.68 -11.38 -21.99
CA PHE A 73 3.89 -10.94 -23.38
C PHE A 73 5.35 -11.04 -23.86
N SER A 74 6.29 -11.50 -23.03
CA SER A 74 7.66 -11.88 -23.46
C SER A 74 7.73 -13.34 -23.88
#